data_AF-A0A8J7U9B4-F1
#
_entry.id   AF-A0A8J7U9B4-F1
#
_cell.length_a   1.000
_cell.length_b   1.000
_cell.length_c   1.000
_cell.angle_alpha   90.00
_cell.angle_beta   90.00
_cell.angle_gamma   90.00
#
_symmetry.space_group_name_H-M   'P 1'
#
loop_
_entity.id
_entity.type
_entity.pdbx_description
1 polymer ?
#
loop_
_entity_poly.entity_id
_entity_poly.type
_entity_poly.pdbx_seq_one_letter_code
_entity_poly.pdbx_strand_id
1 'polypeptide(L)'
;MARQSGCDVVIAFGGGSAIDAAKAIAFLALNDVALEDHFAPKEVASPAVPVVALPTTCGTGSELTRYSLITDAANRRKRVLMGLPILPRTAILDASVLDAIPKR
;
A
#
# COMPACT_ATOMS: atom_id res chain seq x y z
N MET A 1 7.43 -13.38 -4.84
CA MET A 1 8.41 -13.18 -3.75
C MET A 1 7.73 -13.19 -2.38
N ALA A 2 6.98 -12.16 -1.96
CA ALA A 2 6.40 -12.09 -0.60
C ALA A 2 5.64 -13.35 -0.14
N ARG A 3 4.80 -13.93 -1.01
CA ARG A 3 4.12 -15.21 -0.73
C ARG A 3 5.10 -16.39 -0.62
N GLN A 4 6.05 -16.48 -1.54
CA GLN A 4 7.03 -17.58 -1.59
C GLN A 4 7.96 -17.57 -0.37
N SER A 5 8.28 -16.40 0.17
CA SER A 5 9.09 -16.24 1.37
C SER A 5 8.30 -16.35 2.68
N GLY A 6 6.97 -16.50 2.62
CA GLY A 6 6.12 -16.54 3.81
C GLY A 6 6.20 -15.26 4.65
N CYS A 7 6.20 -14.08 4.01
CA CYS A 7 6.31 -12.82 4.73
C CYS A 7 5.14 -12.60 5.72
N ASP A 8 5.46 -12.42 7.00
CA ASP A 8 4.48 -12.13 8.07
C ASP A 8 4.20 -10.63 8.26
N VAL A 9 5.01 -9.76 7.67
CA VAL A 9 4.86 -8.30 7.72
C VAL A 9 5.37 -7.65 6.43
N VAL A 10 4.74 -6.54 6.02
CA VAL A 10 5.24 -5.68 4.94
C VAL A 10 5.60 -4.32 5.52
N ILE A 11 6.84 -3.89 5.32
CA ILE A 11 7.32 -2.57 5.73
C ILE A 11 7.33 -1.66 4.50
N ALA A 12 6.52 -0.61 4.53
CA ALA A 12 6.41 0.38 3.48
C ALA A 12 7.21 1.62 3.84
N PHE A 13 8.39 1.79 3.25
CA PHE A 13 9.23 2.98 3.44
C PHE A 13 9.26 3.80 2.15
N GLY A 14 8.84 5.06 2.23
CA GLY A 14 8.81 5.97 1.07
C GLY A 14 7.59 6.88 1.05
N GLY A 15 7.33 7.50 -0.09
CA GLY A 15 6.10 8.29 -0.28
C GLY A 15 4.85 7.44 -0.53
N GLY A 16 3.74 8.11 -0.84
CA GLY A 16 2.44 7.45 -1.06
C GLY A 16 2.45 6.31 -2.09
N SER A 17 3.28 6.41 -3.14
CA SER A 17 3.39 5.36 -4.16
C SER A 17 4.00 4.05 -3.61
N ALA A 18 4.99 4.15 -2.73
CA ALA A 18 5.60 2.96 -2.11
C ALA A 18 4.61 2.32 -1.12
N ILE A 19 3.86 3.15 -0.40
CA ILE A 19 2.85 2.71 0.56
C ILE A 19 1.68 2.02 -0.16
N ASP A 20 1.16 2.58 -1.25
CA ASP A 20 0.10 1.95 -2.04
C ASP A 20 0.57 0.61 -2.64
N ALA A 21 1.80 0.54 -3.16
CA ALA A 21 2.37 -0.73 -3.63
C ALA A 21 2.44 -1.77 -2.50
N ALA A 22 2.90 -1.37 -1.31
CA ALA A 22 3.00 -2.26 -0.15
C ALA A 22 1.63 -2.82 0.28
N LYS A 23 0.57 -2.01 0.26
CA LYS A 23 -0.81 -2.46 0.54
C LYS A 23 -1.27 -3.54 -0.42
N ALA A 24 -1.05 -3.35 -1.72
CA ALA A 24 -1.39 -4.36 -2.72
C ALA A 24 -0.55 -5.64 -2.58
N ILE A 25 0.74 -5.51 -2.30
CA ILE A 25 1.64 -6.65 -2.03
C ILE A 25 1.17 -7.43 -0.81
N ALA A 26 0.81 -6.74 0.28
CA ALA A 26 0.32 -7.36 1.51
C ALA A 26 -0.97 -8.16 1.30
N PHE A 27 -1.88 -7.66 0.47
CA PHE A 27 -3.09 -8.38 0.08
C PHE A 27 -2.74 -9.62 -0.75
N LEU A 28 -1.95 -9.48 -1.81
CA LEU A 28 -1.58 -10.58 -2.70
C LEU A 28 -0.68 -11.63 -2.03
N ALA A 29 0.02 -11.27 -0.94
CA ALA A 29 0.82 -12.21 -0.18
C ALA A 29 -0.02 -13.35 0.41
N LEU A 30 -1.27 -13.08 0.85
CA LEU A 30 -2.17 -14.08 1.42
C LEU A 30 -3.24 -14.59 0.44
N ASN A 31 -3.51 -13.87 -0.64
CA ASN A 31 -4.62 -14.16 -1.54
C ASN A 31 -4.11 -14.51 -2.95
N ASP A 32 -4.36 -15.75 -3.39
CA ASP A 32 -4.03 -16.21 -4.74
C ASP A 32 -5.10 -15.82 -5.76
N VAL A 33 -5.13 -14.53 -6.08
CA VAL A 33 -6.16 -13.91 -6.92
C VAL A 33 -5.53 -12.91 -7.90
N ALA A 34 -6.24 -12.66 -9.01
CA ALA A 34 -5.90 -11.58 -9.93
C ALA A 34 -6.32 -10.23 -9.32
N LEU A 35 -5.37 -9.30 -9.16
CA LEU A 35 -5.63 -7.99 -8.54
C LEU A 35 -6.71 -7.20 -9.29
N GLU A 36 -6.79 -7.41 -10.61
CA GLU A 36 -7.73 -6.80 -11.55
C GLU A 36 -9.20 -6.98 -11.14
N ASP A 37 -9.50 -8.08 -10.45
CA ASP A 37 -10.84 -8.46 -10.01
C ASP A 37 -11.24 -7.85 -8.67
N HIS A 38 -10.33 -7.16 -7.98
CA HIS A 38 -10.52 -6.64 -6.63
C HIS A 38 -10.50 -5.11 -6.52
N PHE A 39 -10.36 -4.41 -7.65
CA PHE A 39 -10.48 -2.96 -7.66
C PHE A 39 -11.92 -2.49 -7.45
N ALA A 40 -12.07 -1.25 -6.97
CA ALA A 40 -13.33 -0.55 -6.78
C ALA A 40 -14.26 -0.70 -8.02
N PRO A 41 -15.58 -0.86 -7.81
CA PRO A 41 -16.33 -0.60 -6.57
C PRO A 41 -16.31 -1.74 -5.53
N LYS A 42 -15.58 -2.84 -5.79
CA LYS A 42 -15.42 -3.91 -4.80
C LYS A 42 -14.54 -3.44 -3.63
N GLU A 43 -14.89 -3.88 -2.43
CA GLU A 43 -14.08 -3.70 -1.22
C GLU A 43 -13.49 -5.06 -0.81
N VAL A 44 -12.18 -5.10 -0.57
CA VAL A 44 -11.52 -6.33 -0.13
C VAL A 44 -11.85 -6.58 1.34
N ALA A 45 -12.41 -7.76 1.61
CA ALA A 45 -12.68 -8.25 2.97
C ALA A 45 -11.69 -9.36 3.39
N SER A 46 -11.01 -9.98 2.42
CA SER A 46 -10.02 -11.02 2.71
C SER A 46 -8.82 -10.45 3.46
N PRO A 47 -8.18 -11.24 4.34
CA PRO A 47 -7.05 -10.77 5.14
C PRO A 47 -5.86 -10.40 4.27
N ALA A 48 -5.04 -9.47 4.76
CA ALA A 48 -3.75 -9.10 4.19
C ALA A 48 -2.67 -9.23 5.27
N VAL A 49 -1.43 -9.42 4.85
CA VAL A 49 -0.28 -9.30 5.75
C VAL A 49 -0.28 -7.90 6.40
N PRO A 50 -0.01 -7.75 7.70
CA PRO A 50 0.07 -6.43 8.33
C PRO A 50 1.08 -5.52 7.63
N VAL A 51 0.65 -4.28 7.35
CA VAL A 51 1.52 -3.24 6.79
C VAL A 51 1.96 -2.27 7.89
N VAL A 52 3.26 -2.00 7.96
CA VAL A 52 3.85 -0.90 8.75
C VAL A 52 4.31 0.19 7.78
N ALA A 53 3.74 1.38 7.88
CA ALA A 53 4.05 2.50 7.00
C ALA A 53 5.03 3.48 7.67
N LEU A 54 6.08 3.84 6.93
CA LEU A 54 7.08 4.84 7.29
C LEU A 54 7.10 5.88 6.14
N PRO A 55 6.17 6.84 6.16
CA PRO A 55 6.09 7.86 5.11
C PRO A 55 7.33 8.78 5.13
N THR A 56 7.95 8.96 3.97
CA THR A 56 9.09 9.88 3.78
C THR A 56 8.69 11.17 3.08
N THR A 57 7.39 11.42 2.93
CA THR A 57 6.84 12.60 2.26
C THR A 57 5.59 13.08 2.98
N CYS A 58 5.41 14.39 3.13
CA CYS A 58 4.17 15.00 3.61
C CYS A 58 3.26 15.33 2.43
N GLY A 59 2.34 14.41 2.07
CA GLY A 59 1.48 14.63 0.90
C GLY A 59 0.20 13.82 0.88
N THR A 60 0.29 12.51 0.65
CA THR A 60 -0.89 11.71 0.28
C THR A 60 -1.73 11.21 1.45
N GLY A 61 -1.15 11.12 2.65
CA GLY A 61 -1.80 10.49 3.81
C GLY A 61 -2.04 8.99 3.63
N SER A 62 -1.40 8.33 2.65
CA SER A 62 -1.67 6.91 2.34
C SER A 62 -1.41 6.02 3.55
N GLU A 63 -0.45 6.36 4.41
CA GLU A 63 -0.14 5.71 5.68
C GLU A 63 -1.35 5.54 6.63
N LEU A 64 -2.41 6.34 6.48
CA LEU A 64 -3.60 6.33 7.34
C LEU A 64 -4.91 6.07 6.58
N THR A 65 -4.85 5.60 5.33
CA THR A 65 -6.06 5.33 4.53
C THR A 65 -6.22 3.86 4.17
N ARG A 66 -7.48 3.46 3.99
CA ARG A 66 -7.88 2.14 3.45
C ARG A 66 -7.84 2.07 1.91
N TYR A 67 -7.21 3.04 1.26
CA TYR A 67 -7.16 3.16 -0.20
C TYR A 67 -5.73 2.91 -0.68
N SER A 68 -5.62 2.28 -1.85
CA SER A 68 -4.37 2.02 -2.54
C SER A 68 -4.54 2.32 -4.02
N LEU A 69 -3.85 3.34 -4.53
CA LEU A 69 -3.92 3.74 -5.94
C LEU A 69 -2.89 2.96 -6.76
N ILE A 70 -3.36 2.09 -7.65
CA ILE A 70 -2.52 1.29 -8.53
C ILE A 70 -2.74 1.71 -9.98
N THR A 71 -1.65 1.98 -10.69
CA THR A 71 -1.73 2.25 -12.14
C THR A 71 -1.88 0.94 -12.90
N ASP A 72 -3.00 0.78 -13.60
CA ASP A 72 -3.18 -0.23 -14.62
C ASP A 72 -2.52 0.27 -15.91
N ALA A 73 -1.28 -0.19 -16.15
CA ALA A 73 -0.46 0.26 -17.27
C ALA A 73 -1.06 -0.15 -18.62
N ALA A 74 -1.70 -1.32 -18.69
CA ALA A 74 -2.31 -1.83 -19.92
C ALA A 74 -3.45 -0.93 -20.40
N ASN A 75 -4.31 -0.50 -19.47
CA ASN A 75 -5.45 0.37 -19.78
C ASN A 75 -5.19 1.86 -19.52
N ARG A 76 -3.94 2.24 -19.16
CA ARG A 76 -3.50 3.61 -18.88
C ARG A 76 -4.43 4.36 -17.91
N ARG A 77 -4.86 3.71 -16.84
CA ARG A 77 -5.78 4.30 -15.85
C ARG A 77 -5.34 3.99 -14.42
N LYS A 78 -5.65 4.88 -13.49
CA LYS A 78 -5.51 4.59 -12.06
C LYS A 78 -6.74 3.82 -11.57
N ARG A 79 -6.49 2.74 -10.84
CA ARG A 79 -7.52 1.91 -10.20
C ARG A 79 -7.31 1.95 -8.68
N VAL A 80 -8.40 1.77 -7.95
CA VAL A 80 -8.39 1.87 -6.48
C VAL A 80 -8.61 0.47 -5.91
N LEU A 81 -7.63 -0.06 -5.18
CA LEU A 81 -7.84 -1.19 -4.28
C LEU A 81 -8.25 -0.59 -2.94
N MET A 82 -9.35 -1.06 -2.34
CA MET A 82 -9.85 -0.51 -1.09
C MET A 82 -10.36 -1.57 -0.13
N GLY A 83 -10.13 -1.37 1.17
CA GLY A 83 -10.64 -2.23 2.23
C GLY A 83 -9.89 -2.06 3.55
N LEU A 84 -10.55 -2.35 4.67
CA LEU A 84 -9.91 -2.30 5.98
C LEU A 84 -8.70 -3.25 6.14
N PRO A 85 -8.65 -4.46 5.54
CA PRO A 85 -7.49 -5.34 5.69
C PRO A 85 -6.17 -4.75 5.19
N ILE A 86 -6.23 -3.81 4.24
CA ILE A 86 -5.03 -3.16 3.67
C ILE A 86 -4.70 -1.81 4.32
N LEU A 87 -5.49 -1.37 5.32
CA LEU A 87 -5.13 -0.20 6.12
C LEU A 87 -3.83 -0.50 6.89
N PRO A 88 -2.81 0.37 6.84
CA PRO A 88 -1.60 0.15 7.61
C PRO A 88 -1.93 0.01 9.10
N ARG A 89 -1.39 -1.04 9.72
CA ARG A 89 -1.62 -1.33 11.14
C ARG A 89 -0.87 -0.34 12.03
N THR A 90 0.23 0.20 11.52
CA THR A 90 1.05 1.18 12.22
C THR A 90 1.63 2.15 11.20
N ALA A 91 1.57 3.44 11.51
CA ALA A 91 2.26 4.50 10.79
C ALA A 91 3.29 5.13 11.73
N ILE A 92 4.55 5.19 11.30
CA ILE A 92 5.65 5.80 12.05
C ILE A 92 6.03 7.10 11.35
N LEU A 93 5.69 8.22 11.99
CA LEU A 93 5.96 9.56 11.49
C LEU A 93 7.24 10.07 12.14
N ASP A 94 8.32 10.12 11.36
CA ASP A 94 9.58 10.70 11.77
C ASP A 94 9.82 11.97 10.95
N ALA A 95 9.90 13.12 11.61
CA ALA A 95 10.11 14.38 10.90
C ALA A 95 11.52 14.49 10.30
N SER A 96 12.51 13.77 10.84
CA SER A 96 13.90 13.85 10.37
C SER A 96 14.10 13.30 8.96
N VAL A 97 13.30 12.32 8.53
CA VAL A 97 13.35 11.81 7.14
C VAL A 97 12.82 12.81 6.12
N LEU A 98 12.14 13.87 6.55
CA LEU A 98 11.65 14.93 5.66
C LEU A 98 12.73 15.94 5.29
N ASP A 99 13.83 16.02 6.06
CA ASP A 99 14.91 16.98 5.81
C ASP A 99 15.61 16.75 4.46
N ALA A 100 15.55 15.53 3.94
CA ALA A 100 16.12 15.16 2.64
C ALA A 100 15.22 15.51 1.44
N ILE A 101 14.01 16.04 1.66
CA ILE A 101 13.09 16.36 0.57
C ILE A 101 13.65 17.55 -0.24
N PRO A 102 13.76 17.43 -1.59
CA PRO A 102 14.21 18.53 -2.43
C PRO A 102 13.30 19.76 -2.29
N LYS A 103 13.91 20.95 -2.23
CA LYS A 103 13.17 22.21 -2.32
C LYS A 103 12.61 22.35 -3.73
N ARG A 104 11.38 22.85 -3.80
CA ARG A 104 10.66 23.09 -5.04
C ARG A 104 11.21 24.29 -5.80
#